data_AF-A0A4P2QDE3-F1
#
_entry.id   AF-A0A4P2QDE3-F1
#
_cell.length_a   1.000
_cell.length_b   1.000
_cell.length_c   1.000
_cell.angle_alpha   90.00
_cell.angle_beta   90.00
_cell.angle_gamma   90.00
#
_symmetry.space_group_name_H-M   'P 1'
#
loop_
_entity.id
_entity.type
_entity.pdbx_description
1 polymer ?
#
loop_
_entity_poly.entity_id
_entity_poly.type
_entity_poly.pdbx_seq_one_letter_code
_entity_poly.pdbx_strand_id
1 'polypeptide(L)'
;MSTHNVIVAAVKCPRCGWTTGKDIEGFVGTGELREYRLGDRIRWADRKSVRHGGRPPDGTIDAEGYAVCENCGKDFFLILHVKNDILSSVEPDVRKPGHIK
;
A
#
# COMPACT_ATOMS: atom_id res chain seq x y z
N MET A 1 5.88 3.25 -17.52
CA MET A 1 6.41 3.42 -16.16
C MET A 1 5.33 4.12 -15.37
N SER A 2 4.67 3.39 -14.47
CA SER A 2 3.60 3.92 -13.64
C SER A 2 4.23 4.57 -12.41
N THR A 3 3.85 5.79 -12.05
CA THR A 3 4.24 6.39 -10.77
C THR A 3 3.29 5.89 -9.68
N HIS A 4 3.85 5.22 -8.68
CA HIS A 4 3.11 4.75 -7.50
C HIS A 4 3.38 5.65 -6.31
N ASN A 5 2.48 5.62 -5.33
CA ASN A 5 2.73 6.29 -4.07
C ASN A 5 3.63 5.41 -3.19
N VAL A 6 4.36 6.04 -2.29
CA VAL A 6 5.20 5.34 -1.32
C VAL A 6 4.46 5.35 0.02
N ILE A 7 4.30 4.18 0.61
CA ILE A 7 3.73 4.03 1.94
C ILE A 7 4.88 3.81 2.92
N VAL A 8 4.94 4.63 3.95
CA VAL A 8 5.93 4.53 5.03
C VAL A 8 5.21 3.97 6.25
N ALA A 9 5.29 2.65 6.40
CA ALA A 9 4.69 1.92 7.51
C ALA A 9 5.59 0.76 7.95
N ALA A 10 5.59 0.46 9.24
CA ALA A 10 6.28 -0.69 9.79
C ALA A 10 5.44 -1.96 9.54
N VAL A 11 5.96 -2.89 8.74
CA VAL A 11 5.27 -4.15 8.43
C VAL A 11 6.20 -5.33 8.61
N LYS A 12 5.69 -6.39 9.23
CA LYS A 12 6.41 -7.64 9.43
C LYS A 12 6.40 -8.49 8.15
N CYS A 13 7.56 -8.86 7.65
CA CYS A 13 7.70 -9.77 6.52
C CYS A 13 7.10 -11.14 6.88
N PRO A 14 6.15 -11.68 6.10
CA PRO A 14 5.53 -12.98 6.38
C PRO A 14 6.48 -14.17 6.16
N ARG A 15 7.65 -13.96 5.54
CA ARG A 15 8.62 -15.01 5.22
C ARG A 15 9.69 -15.21 6.30
N CYS A 16 10.30 -14.13 6.77
CA CYS A 16 11.42 -14.20 7.73
C CYS A 16 11.11 -13.54 9.07
N GLY A 17 9.98 -12.85 9.20
CA GLY A 17 9.57 -12.16 10.43
C GLY A 17 10.29 -10.83 10.70
N TRP A 18 11.21 -10.40 9.83
CA TRP A 18 11.84 -9.07 9.91
C TRP A 18 10.82 -7.95 9.68
N THR A 19 10.94 -6.85 10.42
CA THR A 19 10.06 -5.68 10.23
C THR A 19 10.73 -4.69 9.29
N THR A 20 10.14 -4.48 8.11
CA THR A 20 10.54 -3.38 7.20
C THR A 20 9.74 -2.13 7.55
N GLY A 21 10.36 -0.96 7.44
CA GLY A 21 9.73 0.33 7.75
C GLY A 21 9.71 1.32 6.59
N LYS A 22 10.30 0.97 5.43
CA LYS A 22 10.45 1.84 4.27
C LYS A 22 10.26 1.02 2.98
N ASP A 23 9.82 1.70 1.93
CA ASP A 23 9.69 1.20 0.55
C ASP A 23 8.52 0.24 0.27
N ILE A 24 7.34 0.56 0.81
CA ILE A 24 6.09 -0.05 0.36
C ILE A 24 5.56 0.75 -0.83
N GLU A 25 5.41 0.12 -1.99
CA GLU A 25 4.68 0.70 -3.11
C GLU A 25 3.18 0.56 -2.85
N GLY A 26 2.46 1.67 -2.84
CA GLY A 26 1.01 1.72 -2.64
C GLY A 26 0.25 2.06 -3.91
N PHE A 27 -0.69 1.19 -4.29
CA PHE A 27 -1.57 1.37 -5.44
C PHE A 27 -2.88 2.04 -5.02
N VAL A 28 -2.81 3.26 -4.47
CA VAL A 28 -3.98 4.00 -3.96
C VAL A 28 -3.88 5.49 -4.26
N GLY A 29 -5.02 6.12 -4.58
CA GLY A 29 -5.12 7.57 -4.80
C GLY A 29 -4.42 8.07 -6.08
N THR A 30 -3.99 9.34 -6.07
CA THR A 30 -3.26 9.97 -7.18
C THR A 30 -1.84 9.38 -7.27
N GLY A 31 -1.46 8.71 -8.36
CA GLY A 31 -0.11 8.16 -8.58
C GLY A 31 0.97 9.24 -8.83
N GLU A 32 1.12 10.16 -7.89
CA GLU A 32 1.96 11.37 -7.97
C GLU A 32 3.28 11.22 -7.18
N LEU A 33 3.74 10.00 -6.87
CA LEU A 33 4.91 9.77 -6.01
C LEU A 33 4.79 10.44 -4.63
N ARG A 34 3.59 10.39 -4.04
CA ARG A 34 3.39 10.91 -2.69
C ARG A 34 3.80 9.88 -1.65
N GLU A 35 4.39 10.36 -0.58
CA GLU A 35 4.61 9.58 0.64
C GLU A 35 3.37 9.68 1.53
N TYR A 36 2.88 8.53 2.00
CA TYR A 36 1.82 8.44 3.01
C TYR A 36 2.29 7.60 4.20
N ARG A 37 1.93 8.03 5.41
CA ARG A 37 2.09 7.31 6.66
C ARG A 37 0.73 6.86 7.19
N LEU A 38 0.75 5.94 8.16
CA LEU A 38 -0.46 5.59 8.90
C LEU A 38 -1.05 6.84 9.57
N GLY A 39 -2.35 7.06 9.39
CA GLY A 39 -3.06 8.25 9.85
C GLY A 39 -3.15 9.37 8.80
N ASP A 40 -2.39 9.30 7.71
CA ASP A 40 -2.45 10.32 6.67
C ASP A 40 -3.73 10.19 5.84
N ARG A 41 -4.20 11.35 5.34
CA ARG A 41 -5.35 11.43 4.45
C ARG A 41 -4.94 11.20 3.00
N ILE A 42 -5.56 10.23 2.35
CA ILE A 42 -5.36 9.90 0.95
C ILE A 42 -5.91 11.04 0.07
N ARG A 43 -5.08 11.47 -0.88
CA ARG A 43 -5.51 12.34 -1.97
C ARG A 43 -6.03 11.50 -3.12
N TRP A 44 -7.30 11.71 -3.46
CA TRP A 44 -7.97 11.02 -4.55
C TRP A 44 -7.87 11.79 -5.85
N ALA A 45 -7.89 11.08 -6.98
CA ALA A 45 -7.93 11.68 -8.30
C ALA A 45 -9.36 12.06 -8.67
N ASP A 46 -9.59 13.35 -8.94
CA ASP A 46 -10.90 13.86 -9.33
C ASP A 46 -11.37 13.24 -10.66
N ARG A 47 -12.65 12.87 -10.73
CA ARG A 47 -13.32 12.32 -11.92
C ARG A 47 -12.68 11.04 -12.49
N LYS A 48 -11.85 10.34 -11.70
CA LYS A 48 -11.36 9.01 -12.04
C LYS A 48 -12.24 7.94 -11.41
N SER A 49 -12.27 6.76 -12.01
CA SER A 49 -12.86 5.59 -11.35
C SER A 49 -11.96 5.14 -10.19
N VAL A 50 -12.52 4.41 -9.24
CA VAL A 50 -11.79 3.88 -8.07
C VAL A 50 -10.56 3.08 -8.50
N ARG A 51 -10.70 2.24 -9.53
CA ARG A 51 -9.60 1.46 -10.13
C ARG A 51 -8.45 2.33 -10.68
N HIS A 52 -8.73 3.59 -10.99
CA HIS A 52 -7.75 4.56 -11.51
C HIS A 52 -7.44 5.68 -10.51
N GLY A 53 -7.55 5.40 -9.21
CA GLY A 53 -7.20 6.33 -8.14
C GLY A 53 -8.31 7.30 -7.72
N GLY A 54 -9.53 7.10 -8.25
CA GLY A 54 -10.71 7.86 -7.85
C GLY A 54 -11.19 7.51 -6.44
N ARG A 55 -11.95 8.42 -5.83
CA ARG A 55 -12.48 8.24 -4.47
C ARG A 55 -13.62 7.20 -4.45
N PRO A 56 -13.57 6.16 -3.60
CA PRO A 56 -14.70 5.25 -3.38
C PRO A 56 -15.86 5.96 -2.62
N PRO A 57 -17.06 5.35 -2.59
CA PRO A 57 -18.12 5.78 -1.64
C PRO A 57 -17.52 5.85 -0.23
N ASP A 58 -17.89 6.88 0.54
CA ASP A 58 -17.38 7.19 1.90
C ASP A 58 -15.86 7.37 2.09
N GLY A 59 -15.02 7.02 1.11
CA GLY A 59 -13.56 7.11 1.20
C GLY A 59 -12.91 5.85 1.79
N THR A 60 -13.64 4.73 1.86
CA THR A 60 -13.14 3.45 2.37
C THR A 60 -12.83 2.48 1.23
N ILE A 61 -11.64 1.86 1.27
CA ILE A 61 -11.20 0.83 0.33
C ILE A 61 -10.03 0.04 0.89
N ASP A 62 -9.98 -1.24 0.54
CA ASP A 62 -8.79 -2.06 0.64
C ASP A 62 -8.04 -1.97 -0.69
N ALA A 63 -6.89 -1.31 -0.68
CA ALA A 63 -6.02 -1.18 -1.84
C ALA A 63 -4.85 -2.16 -1.76
N GLU A 64 -4.27 -2.48 -2.91
CA GLU A 64 -3.08 -3.33 -2.96
C GLU A 64 -1.84 -2.49 -2.65
N GLY A 65 -0.88 -3.12 -1.97
CA GLY A 65 0.48 -2.65 -1.86
C GLY A 65 1.47 -3.77 -2.17
N TYR A 66 2.72 -3.39 -2.37
CA TYR A 66 3.81 -4.30 -2.67
C TYR A 66 5.07 -3.87 -1.93
N ALA A 67 5.83 -4.84 -1.41
CA ALA A 67 7.12 -4.58 -0.79
C ALA A 67 8.10 -5.71 -1.02
N VAL A 68 9.39 -5.38 -1.02
CA VAL A 68 10.50 -6.34 -1.00
C VAL A 68 11.15 -6.30 0.37
N CYS A 69 11.33 -7.45 1.00
CA CYS A 69 12.01 -7.51 2.29
C CYS A 69 13.51 -7.29 2.12
N GLU A 70 14.05 -6.23 2.71
CA GLU A 70 15.50 -5.94 2.70
C GLU A 70 16.35 -7.04 3.38
N ASN A 71 15.76 -7.84 4.28
CA ASN A 71 16.48 -8.88 5.00
C ASN A 71 16.59 -10.19 4.23
N CYS A 72 15.49 -10.71 3.66
CA CYS A 72 15.50 -11.99 2.94
C CYS A 72 15.42 -11.86 1.42
N GLY A 73 15.29 -10.63 0.89
CA GLY A 73 15.15 -10.35 -0.53
C GLY A 73 13.83 -10.79 -1.16
N LYS A 74 12.91 -11.37 -0.37
CA LYS A 74 11.62 -11.88 -0.86
C LYS A 74 10.57 -10.79 -0.86
N ASP A 75 9.79 -10.75 -1.92
CA ASP A 75 8.65 -9.85 -2.05
C ASP A 75 7.40 -10.44 -1.38
N PHE A 76 6.45 -9.55 -1.12
CA PHE A 76 5.13 -9.90 -0.62
C PHE A 76 4.14 -8.77 -0.96
N PHE A 77 2.89 -9.16 -1.12
CA PHE A 77 1.79 -8.22 -1.29
C PHE A 77 1.26 -7.76 0.06
N LEU A 78 0.69 -6.57 0.06
CA LEU A 78 0.14 -5.90 1.22
C LEU A 78 -1.30 -5.48 0.92
N ILE A 79 -2.10 -5.36 1.97
CA ILE A 79 -3.41 -4.73 1.96
C ILE A 79 -3.28 -3.39 2.68
N LEU A 80 -3.62 -2.31 1.97
CA LEU A 80 -3.68 -0.95 2.50
C LEU A 80 -5.13 -0.66 2.84
N HIS A 81 -5.44 -0.57 4.13
CA HIS A 81 -6.80 -0.27 4.59
C HIS A 81 -7.00 1.22 4.70
N VAL A 82 -7.77 1.79 3.78
CA VAL A 82 -8.20 3.18 3.85
C VAL A 82 -9.61 3.23 4.40
N LYS A 83 -9.84 4.05 5.43
CA LYS A 83 -11.16 4.25 6.05
C LYS A 83 -11.44 5.73 6.15
N ASN A 84 -12.58 6.18 5.61
CA ASN A 84 -12.96 7.59 5.61
C ASN A 84 -11.84 8.53 5.12
N ASP A 85 -11.19 8.17 4.01
CA ASP A 85 -10.03 8.83 3.42
C ASP A 85 -8.71 8.69 4.20
N ILE A 86 -8.66 7.98 5.31
CA ILE A 86 -7.45 7.85 6.14
C ILE A 86 -6.80 6.49 5.93
N LEU A 87 -5.49 6.45 5.67
CA LEU A 87 -4.72 5.21 5.68
C LEU A 87 -4.64 4.69 7.13
N SER A 88 -5.48 3.70 7.44
CA SER A 88 -5.72 3.23 8.81
C SER A 88 -4.77 2.12 9.24
N SER A 89 -4.47 1.18 8.35
CA SER A 89 -3.54 0.08 8.61
C SER A 89 -2.94 -0.46 7.32
N VAL A 90 -1.83 -1.18 7.46
CA VAL A 90 -1.16 -1.90 6.39
C VAL A 90 -0.77 -3.28 6.91
N GLU A 91 -1.13 -4.32 6.19
CA GLU A 91 -0.82 -5.70 6.58
C GLU A 91 -0.41 -6.56 5.38
N PRO A 92 0.43 -7.60 5.56
CA PRO A 92 0.73 -8.54 4.49
C PRO A 92 -0.50 -9.33 4.06
N ASP A 93 -0.74 -9.42 2.74
CA ASP A 93 -1.75 -10.33 2.21
C ASP A 93 -1.21 -11.76 2.20
N VAL A 94 -1.46 -12.51 3.27
CA VAL A 94 -1.03 -13.91 3.41
C VAL A 94 -1.65 -14.84 2.35
N ARG A 95 -2.72 -14.41 1.67
CA ARG A 95 -3.39 -15.20 0.64
C ARG A 95 -2.72 -15.04 -0.73
N LYS A 96 -1.95 -13.97 -0.93
CA LYS A 96 -1.29 -13.67 -2.20
C LYS A 96 0.23 -13.88 -2.05
N PRO A 97 0.78 -15.00 -2.56
CA PRO A 97 2.22 -15.23 -2.47
C PRO A 97 2.98 -14.19 -3.32
N GLY A 98 4.12 -13.72 -2.78
CA GLY A 98 5.09 -12.96 -3.57
C GLY A 98 5.65 -13.78 -4.73
N HIS A 99 6.23 -13.09 -5.71
CA HIS A 99 6.81 -13.67 -6.91
C HIS A 99 8.23 -14.23 -6.69
N ILE A 100 8.98 -13.66 -5.76
CA ILE A 100 10.34 -14.05 -5.38
C ILE A 100 10.25 -15.16 -4.32
N LYS A 101 10.81 -16.33 -4.66
CA LYS A 101 10.76 -17.54 -3.83
C LYS A 101 11.93 -17.66 -2.87
#